data_AF-A0A2H9NWR4-F1
#
_entry.id   AF-A0A2H9NWR4-F1
#
_cell.length_a   1.000
_cell.length_b   1.000
_cell.length_c   1.000
_cell.angle_alpha   90.00
_cell.angle_beta   90.00
_cell.angle_gamma   90.00
#
_symmetry.space_group_name_H-M   'P 1'
#
loop_
_entity.id
_entity.type
_entity.pdbx_description
1 polymer ?
#
loop_
_entity_poly.entity_id
_entity_poly.type
_entity_poly.pdbx_seq_one_letter_code
_entity_poly.pdbx_strand_id
1 'polypeptide(L)'
;PAAVDTVDLAREIQGQVHTDVLRVGVNYDGTSGDDAFTTDFTSTQYYVYTPTGTGTDTVTFYDAATAGNILLTRTKDLTSDKTVNVGKVSGDTHADLYSGTLEVWDTLDTATNKLSSETVNPASASTPDYKQYFEADATNPVTTMYYLKASTSDSLVSRGNGFTLQTDYSFTKDLVVEKTGKVTSDITKVGIDLDEDLTINNNDVYTTDFDTDDEYEVFTVTDSAVDVRYYTGAFTEVLKIDEDFTSAGTYENDVSRLVGEVPVSLASGTVEIEKAGYTDGVCGGSFYAQAYISATPGSASPDYTIYYEADGTTYSLLYCAATGPTNVLAWNFVSDTTGGETETIDVSEISGTVEYTYNGGANSMQVYDDRSSYPGGLLNGLTAGTSISFWTETGAGTPDTYTVYFIESDDTRAPAIDVDEVDLRMADSSNYVSWR
;
A
#
# COMPACT_ATOMS: atom_id res chain seq x y z
N PRO A 1 27.78 42.58 57.45
CA PRO A 1 26.43 42.38 56.85
C PRO A 1 26.52 41.29 55.79
N ALA A 2 25.83 40.16 55.98
CA ALA A 2 25.65 39.20 54.89
C ALA A 2 24.85 39.91 53.79
N ALA A 3 25.32 39.83 52.55
CA ALA A 3 24.53 40.28 51.42
C ALA A 3 23.22 39.47 51.43
N VAL A 4 22.08 40.16 51.44
CA VAL A 4 20.79 39.51 51.26
C VAL A 4 20.71 39.20 49.77
N ASP A 5 20.83 37.93 49.44
CA ASP A 5 20.63 37.45 48.08
C ASP A 5 19.13 37.39 47.84
N THR A 6 18.59 38.43 47.19
CA THR A 6 17.20 38.46 46.74
C THR A 6 17.16 37.90 45.33
N VAL A 7 16.86 36.61 45.23
CA VAL A 7 16.57 35.98 43.95
C VAL A 7 15.12 36.29 43.59
N ASP A 8 14.91 37.15 42.59
CA ASP A 8 13.59 37.47 42.06
C ASP A 8 13.10 36.30 41.19
N LEU A 9 11.98 35.70 41.58
CA LEU A 9 11.24 34.74 40.74
C LEU A 9 10.59 35.52 39.60
N ALA A 10 11.08 35.33 38.39
CA ALA A 10 10.74 36.15 37.23
C ALA A 10 9.97 35.39 36.14
N ARG A 11 9.93 34.05 36.24
CA ARG A 11 9.42 33.18 35.19
C ARG A 11 8.51 32.12 35.76
N GLU A 12 7.33 32.00 35.18
CA GLU A 12 6.38 30.94 35.44
C GLU A 12 6.46 29.89 34.34
N ILE A 13 6.64 28.63 34.74
CA ILE A 13 6.45 27.46 33.90
C ILE A 13 5.20 26.76 34.42
N GLN A 14 4.21 26.62 33.56
CA GLN A 14 2.94 25.96 33.90
C GLN A 14 2.55 24.96 32.82
N GLY A 15 1.55 24.14 33.10
CA GLY A 15 0.95 23.28 32.09
C GLY A 15 0.10 22.19 32.68
N GLN A 16 -0.41 21.36 31.79
CA GLN A 16 -1.23 20.20 32.12
C GLN A 16 -0.50 18.91 31.76
N VAL A 17 -0.59 17.91 32.62
CA VAL A 17 0.14 16.64 32.53
C VAL A 17 -0.76 15.46 32.88
N HIS A 18 -0.42 14.28 32.38
CA HIS A 18 -1.02 13.02 32.82
C HIS A 18 -0.71 12.75 34.31
N THR A 19 -1.59 12.00 34.98
CA THR A 19 -1.48 11.69 36.43
C THR A 19 -0.28 10.81 36.81
N ASP A 20 0.41 10.21 35.84
CA ASP A 20 1.68 9.52 36.08
C ASP A 20 2.82 10.51 36.40
N VAL A 21 2.70 11.77 36.00
CA VAL A 21 3.66 12.82 36.36
C VAL A 21 3.31 13.34 37.75
N LEU A 22 4.20 13.09 38.71
CA LEU A 22 4.01 13.53 40.10
C LEU A 22 4.84 14.78 40.44
N ARG A 23 5.91 15.05 39.69
CA ARG A 23 6.82 16.17 39.95
C ARG A 23 7.37 16.76 38.64
N VAL A 24 7.54 18.08 38.62
CA VAL A 24 8.25 18.82 37.55
C VAL A 24 9.46 19.51 38.13
N GLY A 25 10.61 19.35 37.48
CA GLY A 25 11.88 20.01 37.79
C GLY A 25 12.32 20.93 36.66
N VAL A 26 13.06 21.97 37.01
CA VAL A 26 13.66 22.93 36.08
C VAL A 26 15.10 23.16 36.46
N ASN A 27 16.00 22.97 35.50
CA ASN A 27 17.41 23.33 35.58
C ASN A 27 17.63 24.55 34.68
N TYR A 28 17.93 25.69 35.31
CA TYR A 28 18.08 26.98 34.65
C TYR A 28 19.51 27.52 34.72
N ASP A 29 20.44 26.84 35.39
CA ASP A 29 21.83 27.27 35.51
C ASP A 29 22.83 26.44 34.67
N GLY A 30 22.34 25.36 34.05
CA GLY A 30 23.13 24.48 33.17
C GLY A 30 24.06 23.54 33.93
N THR A 31 23.95 23.45 35.26
CA THR A 31 24.67 22.47 36.08
C THR A 31 23.90 21.14 36.12
N SER A 32 24.37 20.16 36.88
CA SER A 32 23.68 18.87 37.00
C SER A 32 22.60 18.92 38.07
N GLY A 33 21.37 18.55 37.72
CA GLY A 33 20.22 18.48 38.63
C GLY A 33 19.22 19.60 38.39
N ASP A 34 18.06 19.53 39.04
CA ASP A 34 17.05 20.58 38.97
C ASP A 34 17.32 21.65 40.03
N ASP A 35 17.26 22.91 39.63
CA ASP A 35 17.41 24.08 40.49
C ASP A 35 16.09 24.48 41.16
N ALA A 36 14.96 24.21 40.50
CA ALA A 36 13.62 24.43 40.99
C ALA A 36 12.73 23.24 40.71
N PHE A 37 11.77 22.96 41.58
CA PHE A 37 10.86 21.84 41.40
C PHE A 37 9.54 22.03 42.13
N THR A 38 8.50 21.37 41.65
CA THR A 38 7.23 21.25 42.38
C THR A 38 7.39 20.32 43.58
N THR A 39 6.57 20.52 44.62
CA THR A 39 6.19 19.40 45.48
C THR A 39 5.36 18.40 44.69
N ASP A 40 5.20 17.18 45.22
CA ASP A 40 4.31 16.21 44.59
C ASP A 40 2.92 16.79 44.41
N PHE A 41 2.36 16.56 43.23
CA PHE A 41 1.00 16.93 42.90
C PHE A 41 0.25 15.74 42.32
N THR A 42 -1.05 15.69 42.60
CA THR A 42 -1.98 14.70 42.03
C THR A 42 -2.97 15.33 41.05
N SER A 43 -2.82 16.64 40.83
CA SER A 43 -3.59 17.43 39.87
C SER A 43 -2.96 17.28 38.49
N THR A 44 -3.76 17.40 37.42
CA THR A 44 -3.20 17.48 36.07
C THR A 44 -2.52 18.83 35.81
N GLN A 45 -2.84 19.89 36.56
CA GLN A 45 -2.19 21.20 36.43
C GLN A 45 -0.99 21.33 37.39
N TYR A 46 0.11 21.91 36.91
CA TYR A 46 1.28 22.28 37.72
C TYR A 46 1.74 23.74 37.47
N TYR A 47 2.58 24.23 38.39
CA TYR A 47 3.26 25.53 38.32
C TYR A 47 4.66 25.42 38.95
N VAL A 48 5.69 25.90 38.26
CA VAL A 48 7.06 26.06 38.78
C VAL A 48 7.52 27.48 38.50
N TYR A 49 8.10 28.12 39.50
CA TYR A 49 8.64 29.48 39.36
C TYR A 49 10.16 29.44 39.41
N THR A 50 10.81 30.15 38.49
CA THR A 50 12.27 30.23 38.38
C THR A 50 12.74 31.68 38.23
N PRO A 51 14.03 31.95 38.51
CA PRO A 51 14.70 33.16 38.02
C PRO A 51 14.69 33.22 36.49
N THR A 52 15.21 34.30 35.90
CA THR A 52 15.37 34.33 34.44
C THR A 52 16.41 33.29 34.02
N GLY A 53 16.01 32.39 33.11
CA GLY A 53 16.88 31.32 32.61
C GLY A 53 17.95 31.80 31.63
N THR A 54 18.76 30.86 31.18
CA THR A 54 19.88 31.07 30.24
C THR A 54 19.45 31.05 28.77
N GLY A 55 18.24 30.57 28.48
CA GLY A 55 17.70 30.42 27.12
C GLY A 55 17.86 29.01 26.53
N THR A 56 18.55 28.10 27.24
CA THR A 56 18.67 26.67 26.90
C THR A 56 18.46 25.80 28.15
N ASP A 57 17.48 26.17 28.95
CA ASP A 57 17.18 25.55 30.25
C ASP A 57 16.45 24.22 30.03
N THR A 58 16.46 23.30 31.01
CA THR A 58 15.76 22.01 30.88
C THR A 58 14.60 21.89 31.85
N VAL A 59 13.45 21.46 31.34
CA VAL A 59 12.27 21.08 32.14
C VAL A 59 12.16 19.56 32.13
N THR A 60 12.14 18.95 33.31
CA THR A 60 12.11 17.49 33.49
C THR A 60 10.86 17.06 34.24
N PHE A 61 10.23 15.98 33.80
CA PHE A 61 9.01 15.43 34.37
C PHE A 61 9.29 14.05 34.98
N TYR A 62 8.79 13.81 36.18
CA TYR A 62 9.13 12.64 36.99
C TYR A 62 7.88 11.87 37.45
N ASP A 63 8.01 10.56 37.59
CA ASP A 63 6.97 9.68 38.14
C ASP A 63 6.92 9.65 39.68
N ALA A 64 7.87 10.30 40.36
CA ALA A 64 7.92 10.35 41.82
C ALA A 64 8.71 11.53 42.38
N ALA A 65 8.43 11.83 43.64
CA ALA A 65 8.96 12.94 44.44
C ALA A 65 10.48 13.01 44.56
N THR A 66 11.14 11.87 44.73
CA THR A 66 12.53 11.79 45.16
C THR A 66 13.15 10.57 44.51
N ALA A 67 14.05 10.78 43.56
CA ALA A 67 14.63 9.73 42.73
C ALA A 67 13.60 8.95 41.88
N GLY A 68 12.54 9.63 41.42
CA GLY A 68 11.65 9.09 40.39
C GLY A 68 12.36 8.89 39.06
N ASN A 69 11.79 8.04 38.22
CA ASN A 69 12.24 7.88 36.85
C ASN A 69 11.94 9.18 36.08
N ILE A 70 12.86 9.56 35.20
CA ILE A 70 12.62 10.63 34.23
C ILE A 70 11.63 10.09 33.20
N LEU A 71 10.48 10.75 33.09
CA LEU A 71 9.47 10.44 32.08
C LEU A 71 9.69 11.24 30.80
N LEU A 72 10.11 12.51 30.94
CA LEU A 72 10.29 13.44 29.83
C LEU A 72 11.31 14.53 30.19
N THR A 73 12.18 14.93 29.25
CA THR A 73 13.03 16.12 29.40
C THR A 73 12.93 17.01 28.18
N ARG A 74 12.68 18.32 28.36
CA ARG A 74 12.59 19.30 27.28
C ARG A 74 13.53 20.47 27.50
N THR A 75 14.26 20.85 26.44
CA THR A 75 14.99 22.12 26.44
C THR A 75 14.02 23.26 26.12
N LYS A 76 14.04 24.32 26.92
CA LYS A 76 13.18 25.50 26.80
C LYS A 76 13.98 26.77 26.97
N ASP A 77 13.60 27.78 26.19
CA ASP A 77 14.06 29.14 26.39
C ASP A 77 13.25 29.80 27.50
N LEU A 78 13.72 29.78 28.76
CA LEU A 78 13.01 30.39 29.90
C LEU A 78 13.31 31.90 30.05
N THR A 79 13.62 32.60 28.95
CA THR A 79 13.67 34.07 28.95
C THR A 79 12.29 34.72 29.06
N SER A 80 11.20 33.94 28.92
CA SER A 80 9.80 34.33 29.16
C SER A 80 9.06 33.21 29.91
N ASP A 81 7.85 33.50 30.41
CA ASP A 81 6.94 32.46 30.89
C ASP A 81 6.67 31.42 29.79
N LYS A 82 6.42 30.17 30.21
CA LYS A 82 6.16 29.05 29.30
C LYS A 82 4.99 28.19 29.76
N THR A 83 4.26 27.69 28.78
CA THR A 83 3.33 26.58 28.96
C THR A 83 3.95 25.33 28.36
N VAL A 84 4.07 24.26 29.15
CA VAL A 84 4.56 22.96 28.69
C VAL A 84 3.58 21.89 29.16
N ASN A 85 2.77 21.40 28.22
CA ASN A 85 1.83 20.31 28.45
C ASN A 85 2.51 18.97 28.18
N VAL A 86 2.22 17.95 28.96
CA VAL A 86 2.76 16.60 28.77
C VAL A 86 1.62 15.61 28.53
N GLY A 87 1.58 15.08 27.31
CA GLY A 87 0.72 13.98 26.94
C GLY A 87 1.38 12.63 27.25
N LYS A 88 0.55 11.60 27.38
CA LYS A 88 0.96 10.20 27.42
C LYS A 88 0.19 9.41 26.36
N VAL A 89 0.89 8.58 25.62
CA VAL A 89 0.29 7.51 24.82
C VAL A 89 0.87 6.17 25.24
N SER A 90 0.03 5.15 25.33
CA SER A 90 0.43 3.79 25.70
C SER A 90 -0.40 2.76 24.96
N GLY A 91 0.06 1.52 24.94
CA GLY A 91 -0.71 0.41 24.38
C GLY A 91 0.13 -0.84 24.28
N ASP A 92 -0.49 -1.89 23.77
CA ASP A 92 0.19 -3.12 23.37
C ASP A 92 0.68 -3.01 21.91
N THR A 93 1.63 -3.86 21.54
CA THR A 93 2.28 -3.87 20.22
C THR A 93 2.32 -5.28 19.64
N HIS A 94 2.37 -5.36 18.32
CA HIS A 94 2.65 -6.61 17.61
C HIS A 94 4.04 -7.15 18.00
N ALA A 95 4.21 -8.46 17.95
CA ALA A 95 5.42 -9.11 18.44
C ALA A 95 6.68 -8.73 17.65
N ASP A 96 6.53 -8.51 16.35
CA ASP A 96 7.64 -8.11 15.48
C ASP A 96 8.10 -6.67 15.75
N LEU A 97 7.28 -5.85 16.42
CA LEU A 97 7.67 -4.52 16.87
C LEU A 97 8.40 -4.52 18.22
N TYR A 98 8.50 -5.65 18.95
CA TYR A 98 9.17 -5.72 20.27
C TYR A 98 10.67 -5.40 20.24
N SER A 99 11.31 -5.51 19.07
CA SER A 99 12.71 -5.12 18.89
C SER A 99 12.86 -3.72 18.25
N GLY A 100 11.74 -3.15 17.83
CA GLY A 100 11.66 -1.87 17.17
C GLY A 100 11.57 -0.69 18.12
N THR A 101 11.03 0.40 17.59
CA THR A 101 11.01 1.71 18.21
C THR A 101 9.67 2.39 17.99
N LEU A 102 9.22 3.16 18.98
CA LEU A 102 8.05 4.03 18.87
C LEU A 102 8.43 5.50 19.14
N GLU A 103 7.83 6.39 18.37
CA GLU A 103 7.99 7.83 18.46
C GLU A 103 6.62 8.54 18.31
N VAL A 104 6.47 9.71 18.93
CA VAL A 104 5.26 10.56 18.79
C VAL A 104 5.59 11.81 17.99
N TRP A 105 4.71 12.17 17.06
CA TRP A 105 4.87 13.29 16.12
C TRP A 105 3.62 14.18 16.10
N ASP A 106 3.79 15.46 15.72
CA ASP A 106 2.68 16.43 15.56
C ASP A 106 2.16 16.53 14.12
N THR A 107 2.84 15.88 13.19
CA THR A 107 2.57 15.92 11.76
C THR A 107 2.73 14.52 11.19
N LEU A 108 1.88 14.19 10.23
CA LEU A 108 1.81 12.86 9.62
C LEU A 108 3.09 12.51 8.84
N ASP A 109 3.82 13.52 8.33
CA ASP A 109 4.81 13.31 7.27
C ASP A 109 5.91 14.39 7.22
N THR A 110 6.68 14.60 8.30
CA THR A 110 7.99 15.25 8.15
C THR A 110 8.95 14.82 9.25
N ALA A 111 10.23 14.65 8.92
CA ALA A 111 11.32 14.38 9.87
C ALA A 111 11.61 15.53 10.86
N THR A 112 10.78 16.58 10.91
CA THR A 112 11.11 17.84 11.60
C THR A 112 10.49 18.00 12.99
N ASN A 113 9.44 17.26 13.36
CA ASN A 113 8.70 17.54 14.59
C ASN A 113 8.44 16.29 15.45
N LYS A 114 9.51 15.57 15.80
CA LYS A 114 9.43 14.56 16.86
C LYS A 114 9.05 15.24 18.17
N LEU A 115 7.92 14.85 18.75
CA LEU A 115 7.40 15.42 19.99
C LEU A 115 7.85 14.69 21.24
N SER A 116 8.39 13.47 21.14
CA SER A 116 9.00 12.73 22.26
C SER A 116 10.52 12.91 22.30
N SER A 117 11.15 12.83 23.50
CA SER A 117 12.62 12.89 23.60
C SER A 117 13.26 11.52 23.44
N GLU A 118 12.54 10.51 23.89
CA GLU A 118 12.98 9.15 23.97
C GLU A 118 12.33 8.32 22.86
N THR A 119 13.11 7.36 22.41
CA THR A 119 12.61 6.23 21.63
C THR A 119 12.25 5.15 22.62
N VAL A 120 11.00 4.66 22.56
CA VAL A 120 10.58 3.52 23.38
C VAL A 120 10.73 2.24 22.57
N ASN A 121 11.41 1.26 23.15
CA ASN A 121 11.45 -0.10 22.62
C ASN A 121 10.31 -0.87 23.30
N PRO A 122 9.27 -1.29 22.55
CA PRO A 122 8.18 -2.06 23.12
C PRO A 122 8.68 -3.38 23.72
N ALA A 123 8.05 -3.89 24.78
CA ALA A 123 8.52 -5.10 25.45
C ALA A 123 7.40 -6.11 25.66
N SER A 124 7.59 -7.32 25.16
CA SER A 124 6.63 -8.45 25.19
C SER A 124 6.15 -8.92 26.58
N ALA A 125 6.70 -8.38 27.66
CA ALA A 125 6.55 -8.91 29.01
C ALA A 125 5.83 -7.96 29.97
N SER A 126 5.29 -6.84 29.47
CA SER A 126 4.59 -5.85 30.29
C SER A 126 3.39 -5.29 29.54
N THR A 127 2.22 -5.23 30.17
CA THR A 127 1.07 -4.48 29.64
C THR A 127 0.97 -3.14 30.38
N PRO A 128 0.90 -1.99 29.68
CA PRO A 128 1.06 -1.85 28.24
C PRO A 128 2.51 -2.11 27.78
N ASP A 129 2.69 -2.64 26.57
CA ASP A 129 4.02 -2.89 25.98
C ASP A 129 4.86 -1.62 25.85
N TYR A 130 4.21 -0.46 25.68
CA TYR A 130 4.87 0.83 25.65
C TYR A 130 4.14 1.91 26.46
N LYS A 131 4.91 2.88 26.96
CA LYS A 131 4.43 4.14 27.54
C LYS A 131 5.34 5.25 27.06
N GLN A 132 4.81 6.16 26.25
CA GLN A 132 5.54 7.28 25.72
C GLN A 132 4.99 8.58 26.30
N TYR A 133 5.88 9.44 26.78
CA TYR A 133 5.53 10.80 27.18
C TYR A 133 6.03 11.77 26.12
N PHE A 134 5.25 12.82 25.86
CA PHE A 134 5.58 13.78 24.82
C PHE A 134 5.09 15.17 25.19
N GLU A 135 5.69 16.19 24.58
CA GLU A 135 5.21 17.55 24.76
C GLU A 135 3.97 17.76 23.89
N ALA A 136 2.81 17.93 24.53
CA ALA A 136 1.56 18.18 23.84
C ALA A 136 1.44 19.65 23.44
N ASP A 137 0.56 19.96 22.48
CA ASP A 137 0.29 21.33 22.04
C ASP A 137 -0.04 22.22 23.24
N ALA A 138 0.62 23.39 23.31
CA ALA A 138 0.49 24.30 24.45
C ALA A 138 -0.90 24.96 24.53
N THR A 139 -1.61 25.07 23.40
CA THR A 139 -2.89 25.78 23.27
C THR A 139 -4.08 24.83 23.25
N ASN A 140 -3.98 23.74 22.49
CA ASN A 140 -5.09 22.86 22.13
C ASN A 140 -4.74 21.36 22.31
N PRO A 141 -4.21 20.94 23.47
CA PRO A 141 -3.61 19.62 23.64
C PRO A 141 -4.55 18.45 23.35
N VAL A 142 -5.86 18.62 23.58
CA VAL A 142 -6.91 17.57 23.44
C VAL A 142 -7.65 17.62 22.09
N THR A 143 -7.32 18.57 21.22
CA THR A 143 -7.90 18.65 19.86
C THR A 143 -6.84 18.62 18.77
N THR A 144 -5.57 18.83 19.11
CA THR A 144 -4.44 18.56 18.20
C THR A 144 -4.35 17.07 17.94
N MET A 145 -4.21 16.71 16.66
CA MET A 145 -3.94 15.34 16.23
C MET A 145 -2.43 15.06 16.36
N TYR A 146 -2.11 13.94 16.97
CA TYR A 146 -0.75 13.41 17.09
C TYR A 146 -0.68 12.07 16.35
N TYR A 147 0.54 11.64 16.04
CA TYR A 147 0.80 10.44 15.24
C TYR A 147 1.81 9.55 15.93
N LEU A 148 1.66 8.25 15.76
CA LEU A 148 2.67 7.26 16.12
C LEU A 148 3.49 6.91 14.88
N LYS A 149 4.80 6.89 15.07
CA LYS A 149 5.74 6.31 14.11
C LYS A 149 6.35 5.08 14.75
N ALA A 150 6.18 3.94 14.11
CA ALA A 150 6.77 2.67 14.50
C ALA A 150 7.92 2.37 13.53
N SER A 151 9.06 1.91 14.05
CA SER A 151 10.16 1.44 13.20
C SER A 151 10.71 0.12 13.70
N THR A 152 10.92 -0.82 12.79
CA THR A 152 11.38 -2.18 13.11
C THR A 152 12.87 -2.18 13.36
N SER A 153 13.43 -3.31 13.80
CA SER A 153 14.88 -3.42 13.97
C SER A 153 15.66 -3.31 12.66
N ASP A 154 15.01 -3.62 11.53
CA ASP A 154 15.55 -3.52 10.18
C ASP A 154 15.24 -2.16 9.53
N SER A 155 14.75 -1.20 10.32
CA SER A 155 14.50 0.19 9.94
C SER A 155 13.35 0.43 8.96
N LEU A 156 12.47 -0.55 8.74
CA LEU A 156 11.18 -0.31 8.09
C LEU A 156 10.30 0.54 8.99
N VAL A 157 9.52 1.47 8.41
CA VAL A 157 8.79 2.47 9.20
C VAL A 157 7.33 2.56 8.78
N SER A 158 6.46 2.31 9.76
CA SER A 158 5.04 2.65 9.70
C SER A 158 4.79 4.04 10.29
N ARG A 159 4.02 4.87 9.58
CA ARG A 159 3.67 6.25 9.96
C ARG A 159 2.15 6.42 9.98
N GLY A 160 1.63 7.15 10.95
CA GLY A 160 0.22 7.50 11.02
C GLY A 160 -0.36 7.11 12.37
N ASN A 161 -1.44 6.32 12.38
CA ASN A 161 -2.12 5.91 13.61
C ASN A 161 -2.55 7.13 14.45
N GLY A 162 -3.23 8.08 13.81
CA GLY A 162 -3.65 9.33 14.43
C GLY A 162 -4.40 9.14 15.76
N PHE A 163 -4.18 10.05 16.69
CA PHE A 163 -4.90 10.12 17.95
C PHE A 163 -4.98 11.56 18.51
N THR A 164 -5.98 11.81 19.34
CA THR A 164 -6.12 13.04 20.13
C THR A 164 -6.11 12.69 21.61
N LEU A 165 -5.50 13.53 22.45
CA LEU A 165 -5.46 13.28 23.89
C LEU A 165 -6.85 13.43 24.52
N GLN A 166 -7.15 12.60 25.52
CA GLN A 166 -8.32 12.78 26.38
C GLN A 166 -8.10 13.91 27.39
N THR A 167 -9.15 14.26 28.15
CA THR A 167 -9.11 15.35 29.14
C THR A 167 -8.11 15.13 30.28
N ASP A 168 -7.66 13.90 30.49
CA ASP A 168 -6.62 13.54 31.46
C ASP A 168 -5.21 13.50 30.85
N TYR A 169 -5.06 13.97 29.60
CA TYR A 169 -3.79 14.02 28.85
C TYR A 169 -3.22 12.63 28.54
N SER A 170 -4.08 11.62 28.44
CA SER A 170 -3.72 10.27 27.98
C SER A 170 -4.44 9.84 26.71
N PHE A 171 -3.88 8.82 26.06
CA PHE A 171 -4.55 8.02 25.05
C PHE A 171 -4.01 6.58 25.08
N THR A 172 -4.86 5.60 24.74
CA THR A 172 -4.45 4.21 24.54
C THR A 172 -4.59 3.83 23.07
N LYS A 173 -3.51 3.37 22.43
CA LYS A 173 -3.49 2.94 21.03
C LYS A 173 -2.71 1.65 20.90
N ASP A 174 -3.40 0.54 20.66
CA ASP A 174 -2.77 -0.78 20.55
C ASP A 174 -2.37 -1.02 19.09
N LEU A 175 -1.07 -1.14 18.81
CA LEU A 175 -0.52 -1.39 17.48
C LEU A 175 -0.29 -2.89 17.28
N VAL A 176 -1.38 -3.66 17.34
CA VAL A 176 -1.37 -5.12 17.46
C VAL A 176 -1.63 -5.86 16.15
N VAL A 177 -1.79 -5.11 15.05
CA VAL A 177 -1.91 -5.66 13.70
C VAL A 177 -0.66 -5.28 12.93
N GLU A 178 -0.08 -6.25 12.23
CA GLU A 178 1.00 -6.05 11.28
C GLU A 178 0.49 -6.39 9.89
N LYS A 179 0.63 -5.46 8.95
CA LYS A 179 0.47 -5.73 7.53
C LYS A 179 1.83 -5.80 6.87
N THR A 180 2.11 -6.89 6.20
CA THR A 180 3.36 -7.11 5.46
C THR A 180 3.08 -7.64 4.07
N GLY A 181 4.13 -7.73 3.27
CA GLY A 181 4.13 -8.34 1.95
C GLY A 181 5.26 -7.77 1.10
N LYS A 182 5.35 -8.28 -0.12
CA LYS A 182 6.29 -7.84 -1.14
C LYS A 182 5.57 -7.16 -2.28
N VAL A 183 6.11 -6.03 -2.73
CA VAL A 183 5.53 -5.24 -3.84
C VAL A 183 6.51 -5.13 -5.00
N THR A 184 6.03 -4.62 -6.13
CA THR A 184 6.91 -4.25 -7.25
C THR A 184 7.62 -2.93 -6.95
N SER A 185 8.89 -2.80 -7.36
CA SER A 185 9.75 -1.63 -7.07
C SER A 185 9.20 -0.25 -7.47
N ASP A 186 8.15 -0.16 -8.29
CA ASP A 186 7.49 1.10 -8.64
C ASP A 186 6.35 1.50 -7.69
N ILE A 187 5.91 0.59 -6.81
CA ILE A 187 5.11 0.94 -5.64
C ILE A 187 6.01 1.71 -4.66
N THR A 188 5.62 2.94 -4.35
CA THR A 188 6.37 3.85 -3.49
C THR A 188 5.65 4.14 -2.17
N LYS A 189 4.43 3.63 -1.99
CA LYS A 189 3.68 3.74 -0.74
C LYS A 189 2.64 2.63 -0.64
N VAL A 190 2.50 2.08 0.57
CA VAL A 190 1.39 1.22 0.97
C VAL A 190 0.67 1.91 2.12
N GLY A 191 -0.63 2.13 1.98
CA GLY A 191 -1.50 2.74 3.00
C GLY A 191 -2.60 1.79 3.45
N ILE A 192 -3.01 1.92 4.70
CA ILE A 192 -4.18 1.24 5.27
C ILE A 192 -5.16 2.35 5.64
N ASP A 193 -6.22 2.44 4.87
CA ASP A 193 -7.37 3.33 5.08
C ASP A 193 -8.26 2.70 6.14
N LEU A 194 -8.21 3.25 7.36
CA LEU A 194 -8.88 2.72 8.54
C LEU A 194 -10.32 3.23 8.67
N ASP A 195 -10.67 4.33 8.00
CA ASP A 195 -12.01 4.91 8.07
C ASP A 195 -12.82 4.82 6.77
N GLU A 196 -12.27 4.15 5.76
CA GLU A 196 -12.84 3.87 4.44
C GLU A 196 -13.30 5.17 3.72
N ASP A 197 -12.64 6.30 3.98
CA ASP A 197 -13.02 7.59 3.42
C ASP A 197 -12.45 7.84 2.01
N LEU A 198 -11.75 6.84 1.47
CA LEU A 198 -11.09 6.80 0.16
C LEU A 198 -9.80 7.62 0.07
N THR A 199 -9.32 8.18 1.19
CA THR A 199 -8.10 8.98 1.21
C THR A 199 -7.20 8.63 2.37
N ILE A 200 -5.94 8.30 2.10
CA ILE A 200 -4.95 8.13 3.17
C ILE A 200 -4.66 9.50 3.80
N ASN A 201 -5.21 9.71 4.99
CA ASN A 201 -5.25 10.94 5.75
C ASN A 201 -4.68 10.76 7.17
N ASN A 202 -5.06 11.64 8.09
CA ASN A 202 -4.55 11.67 9.46
C ASN A 202 -5.05 10.53 10.35
N ASN A 203 -6.15 9.86 9.98
CA ASN A 203 -6.70 8.73 10.73
C ASN A 203 -6.04 7.41 10.35
N ASP A 204 -5.33 7.39 9.24
CA ASP A 204 -4.79 6.20 8.59
C ASP A 204 -3.35 5.91 8.98
N VAL A 205 -2.79 4.89 8.36
CA VAL A 205 -1.40 4.51 8.50
C VAL A 205 -0.82 4.14 7.14
N TYR A 206 0.47 4.37 6.94
CA TYR A 206 1.16 4.01 5.71
C TYR A 206 2.66 3.79 5.95
N THR A 207 3.29 3.16 4.98
CA THR A 207 4.74 3.14 4.81
C THR A 207 5.13 3.66 3.43
N THR A 208 6.29 4.30 3.38
CA THR A 208 7.04 4.61 2.14
C THR A 208 8.43 3.98 2.19
N ASP A 209 8.71 3.19 3.22
CA ASP A 209 9.99 2.53 3.45
C ASP A 209 9.81 1.05 3.10
N PHE A 210 10.66 0.60 2.19
CA PHE A 210 10.74 -0.76 1.68
C PHE A 210 12.17 -1.23 1.86
N ASP A 211 12.36 -2.53 2.04
CA ASP A 211 13.70 -3.09 2.17
C ASP A 211 14.37 -3.29 0.79
N THR A 212 15.44 -4.09 0.71
CA THR A 212 16.13 -4.33 -0.56
C THR A 212 15.43 -5.29 -1.50
N ASP A 213 14.46 -6.05 -0.99
CA ASP A 213 13.66 -7.02 -1.73
C ASP A 213 12.24 -6.49 -2.02
N ASP A 214 12.01 -5.19 -1.82
CA ASP A 214 10.72 -4.50 -1.96
C ASP A 214 9.65 -5.02 -0.96
N GLU A 215 10.08 -5.55 0.19
CA GLU A 215 9.20 -5.92 1.30
C GLU A 215 8.81 -4.71 2.14
N TYR A 216 7.59 -4.72 2.67
CA TYR A 216 7.05 -3.64 3.50
C TYR A 216 6.46 -4.18 4.81
N GLU A 217 6.42 -3.30 5.82
CA GLU A 217 5.75 -3.57 7.10
C GLU A 217 4.97 -2.32 7.56
N VAL A 218 3.71 -2.50 7.93
CA VAL A 218 2.82 -1.46 8.45
C VAL A 218 2.12 -1.95 9.72
N PHE A 219 2.45 -1.33 10.86
CA PHE A 219 1.79 -1.61 12.14
C PHE A 219 0.58 -0.73 12.36
N THR A 220 -0.56 -1.32 12.73
CA THR A 220 -1.85 -0.65 12.87
C THR A 220 -2.71 -1.23 13.99
N VAL A 221 -3.92 -0.69 14.16
CA VAL A 221 -4.94 -1.13 15.11
C VAL A 221 -5.83 -2.22 14.50
N THR A 222 -6.59 -2.94 15.33
CA THR A 222 -7.67 -3.80 14.84
C THR A 222 -8.82 -2.95 14.29
N ASP A 223 -9.33 -3.31 13.12
CA ASP A 223 -10.52 -2.71 12.51
C ASP A 223 -11.21 -3.75 11.60
N SER A 224 -12.53 -3.71 11.50
CA SER A 224 -13.33 -4.69 10.76
C SER A 224 -13.55 -4.39 9.29
N ALA A 225 -13.20 -3.19 8.85
CA ALA A 225 -13.35 -2.80 7.46
C ALA A 225 -12.23 -1.81 7.12
N VAL A 226 -11.22 -2.29 6.40
CA VAL A 226 -10.08 -1.47 6.01
C VAL A 226 -9.76 -1.69 4.54
N ASP A 227 -9.22 -0.65 3.91
CA ASP A 227 -8.69 -0.77 2.56
C ASP A 227 -7.17 -0.68 2.57
N VAL A 228 -6.50 -1.72 2.10
CA VAL A 228 -5.06 -1.68 1.81
C VAL A 228 -4.87 -1.11 0.41
N ARG A 229 -4.22 0.03 0.33
CA ARG A 229 -4.07 0.84 -0.89
C ARG A 229 -2.60 0.93 -1.29
N TYR A 230 -2.32 0.69 -2.56
CA TYR A 230 -0.97 0.70 -3.12
C TYR A 230 -0.82 1.86 -4.09
N TYR A 231 0.30 2.56 -3.99
CA TYR A 231 0.53 3.77 -4.78
C TYR A 231 1.88 3.74 -5.48
N THR A 232 1.93 4.29 -6.68
CA THR A 232 3.17 4.53 -7.44
C THR A 232 3.55 6.01 -7.42
N GLY A 233 4.84 6.28 -7.61
CA GLY A 233 5.40 7.61 -7.90
C GLY A 233 4.79 8.76 -7.09
N ALA A 234 4.08 9.67 -7.76
CA ALA A 234 3.43 10.84 -7.16
C ALA A 234 2.14 10.50 -6.38
N PHE A 235 2.15 9.38 -5.65
CA PHE A 235 1.03 8.82 -4.92
C PHE A 235 -0.22 8.58 -5.78
N THR A 236 -0.03 8.03 -6.98
CA THR A 236 -1.15 7.56 -7.81
C THR A 236 -1.57 6.18 -7.34
N GLU A 237 -2.80 6.03 -6.87
CA GLU A 237 -3.35 4.74 -6.45
C GLU A 237 -3.43 3.79 -7.66
N VAL A 238 -2.94 2.57 -7.49
CA VAL A 238 -2.92 1.55 -8.55
C VAL A 238 -3.60 0.25 -8.17
N LEU A 239 -3.77 -0.01 -6.87
CA LEU A 239 -4.46 -1.19 -6.35
C LEU A 239 -5.10 -0.87 -5.00
N LYS A 240 -6.25 -1.49 -4.75
CA LYS A 240 -7.00 -1.47 -3.50
C LYS A 240 -7.42 -2.91 -3.17
N ILE A 241 -7.18 -3.34 -1.95
CA ILE A 241 -7.59 -4.64 -1.41
C ILE A 241 -8.40 -4.38 -0.13
N ASP A 242 -9.62 -4.90 -0.07
CA ASP A 242 -10.47 -4.79 1.10
C ASP A 242 -10.11 -5.92 2.08
N GLU A 243 -9.83 -5.58 3.33
CA GLU A 243 -9.33 -6.50 4.36
C GLU A 243 -10.15 -6.38 5.66
N ASP A 244 -9.98 -7.36 6.54
CA ASP A 244 -10.61 -7.41 7.86
C ASP A 244 -9.55 -7.70 8.95
N PHE A 245 -9.18 -6.66 9.70
CA PHE A 245 -8.25 -6.71 10.83
C PHE A 245 -8.97 -6.85 12.18
N THR A 246 -10.08 -7.59 12.26
CA THR A 246 -10.83 -7.81 13.51
C THR A 246 -10.03 -8.46 14.65
N SER A 247 -8.86 -9.03 14.36
CA SER A 247 -7.99 -9.65 15.35
C SER A 247 -6.55 -9.16 15.25
N ALA A 248 -5.86 -9.10 16.39
CA ALA A 248 -4.42 -8.94 16.43
C ALA A 248 -3.72 -10.08 15.68
N GLY A 249 -2.67 -9.74 14.92
CA GLY A 249 -1.86 -10.69 14.17
C GLY A 249 -1.20 -10.08 12.94
N THR A 250 -0.50 -10.93 12.20
CA THR A 250 0.12 -10.62 10.92
C THR A 250 -0.83 -10.96 9.78
N TYR A 251 -0.97 -10.00 8.87
CA TYR A 251 -1.70 -10.13 7.62
C TYR A 251 -0.72 -9.87 6.47
N GLU A 252 -0.75 -10.69 5.44
CA GLU A 252 0.19 -10.63 4.33
C GLU A 252 -0.59 -10.30 3.05
N ASN A 253 -0.15 -9.31 2.28
CA ASN A 253 -0.57 -9.14 0.88
C ASN A 253 0.67 -8.86 0.04
N ASP A 254 0.97 -9.83 -0.80
CA ASP A 254 1.93 -9.67 -1.88
C ASP A 254 1.25 -9.03 -3.09
N VAL A 255 1.96 -8.14 -3.78
CA VAL A 255 1.47 -7.47 -4.98
C VAL A 255 2.45 -7.65 -6.11
N SER A 256 1.94 -8.17 -7.22
CA SER A 256 2.64 -8.27 -8.49
C SER A 256 1.99 -7.35 -9.52
N ARG A 257 2.66 -7.19 -10.66
CA ARG A 257 2.09 -6.44 -11.78
C ARG A 257 2.18 -7.21 -13.08
N LEU A 258 1.22 -6.94 -13.94
CA LEU A 258 1.11 -7.41 -15.30
C LEU A 258 1.32 -6.23 -16.24
N VAL A 259 2.21 -6.39 -17.22
CA VAL A 259 2.43 -5.41 -18.29
C VAL A 259 2.24 -6.06 -19.65
N GLY A 260 2.01 -5.26 -20.68
CA GLY A 260 2.03 -5.78 -22.05
C GLY A 260 1.69 -4.74 -23.10
N GLU A 261 1.84 -5.16 -24.35
CA GLU A 261 1.49 -4.42 -25.56
C GLU A 261 0.11 -4.82 -26.09
N VAL A 262 -0.57 -3.89 -26.76
CA VAL A 262 -1.87 -4.11 -27.39
C VAL A 262 -1.81 -3.65 -28.85
N PRO A 263 -2.29 -4.45 -29.82
CA PRO A 263 -2.26 -4.08 -31.22
C PRO A 263 -3.04 -2.77 -31.45
N VAL A 264 -2.55 -1.92 -32.35
CA VAL A 264 -3.17 -0.61 -32.62
C VAL A 264 -4.65 -0.69 -33.04
N SER A 265 -5.08 -1.80 -33.62
CA SER A 265 -6.49 -2.07 -33.96
C SER A 265 -7.39 -2.22 -32.72
N LEU A 266 -6.80 -2.55 -31.58
CA LEU A 266 -7.38 -2.70 -30.26
C LEU A 266 -7.10 -1.48 -29.35
N ALA A 267 -6.52 -0.40 -29.90
CA ALA A 267 -6.15 0.79 -29.13
C ALA A 267 -7.31 1.59 -28.51
N SER A 268 -8.56 1.23 -28.81
CA SER A 268 -9.73 1.88 -28.20
C SER A 268 -10.37 1.07 -27.07
N GLY A 269 -9.94 -0.19 -26.87
CA GLY A 269 -10.52 -1.05 -25.83
C GLY A 269 -9.99 -0.76 -24.43
N THR A 270 -10.37 -1.62 -23.51
CA THR A 270 -9.84 -1.64 -22.14
C THR A 270 -9.28 -3.03 -21.82
N VAL A 271 -8.26 -3.08 -20.97
CA VAL A 271 -7.74 -4.31 -20.40
C VAL A 271 -8.14 -4.32 -18.92
N GLU A 272 -8.67 -5.42 -18.44
CA GLU A 272 -9.04 -5.61 -17.04
C GLU A 272 -8.69 -7.04 -16.58
N ILE A 273 -8.64 -7.25 -15.27
CA ILE A 273 -8.46 -8.59 -14.69
C ILE A 273 -9.61 -8.93 -13.75
N GLU A 274 -10.02 -10.20 -13.74
CA GLU A 274 -11.02 -10.72 -12.81
C GLU A 274 -10.46 -11.90 -12.01
N LYS A 275 -10.64 -11.88 -10.68
CA LYS A 275 -10.29 -13.01 -9.81
C LYS A 275 -11.28 -14.16 -10.04
N ALA A 276 -10.78 -15.38 -10.26
CA ALA A 276 -11.61 -16.55 -10.56
C ALA A 276 -12.65 -16.80 -9.45
N GLY A 277 -13.89 -17.08 -9.86
CA GLY A 277 -15.03 -17.21 -8.95
C GLY A 277 -15.98 -16.02 -8.97
N TYR A 278 -15.57 -14.89 -9.56
CA TYR A 278 -16.41 -13.70 -9.75
C TYR A 278 -16.90 -13.51 -11.21
N THR A 279 -16.55 -14.46 -12.09
CA THR A 279 -16.78 -14.38 -13.52
C THR A 279 -18.27 -14.33 -13.88
N ASP A 280 -18.78 -13.17 -14.28
CA ASP A 280 -19.83 -13.14 -15.29
C ASP A 280 -19.24 -13.20 -16.71
N GLY A 281 -17.92 -12.95 -16.85
CA GLY A 281 -17.22 -12.94 -18.12
C GLY A 281 -17.67 -11.76 -18.99
N VAL A 282 -18.01 -10.63 -18.36
CA VAL A 282 -18.55 -9.44 -18.99
C VAL A 282 -17.74 -8.22 -18.59
N CYS A 283 -17.31 -7.48 -19.61
CA CYS A 283 -16.53 -6.26 -19.46
C CYS A 283 -17.20 -5.27 -18.51
N GLY A 284 -16.41 -4.74 -17.56
CA GLY A 284 -16.92 -3.80 -16.56
C GLY A 284 -17.73 -4.47 -15.44
N GLY A 285 -17.49 -5.76 -15.21
CA GLY A 285 -17.94 -6.47 -14.01
C GLY A 285 -17.59 -5.66 -12.77
N SER A 286 -18.59 -5.41 -11.93
CA SER A 286 -18.34 -4.81 -10.63
C SER A 286 -17.71 -5.88 -9.72
N PHE A 287 -16.68 -5.48 -8.98
CA PHE A 287 -16.25 -6.00 -7.67
C PHE A 287 -14.82 -6.59 -7.55
N TYR A 288 -14.09 -5.98 -6.61
CA TYR A 288 -12.92 -6.46 -5.83
C TYR A 288 -11.48 -6.33 -6.33
N ALA A 289 -11.23 -5.70 -7.48
CA ALA A 289 -9.96 -5.02 -7.70
C ALA A 289 -10.23 -3.93 -8.75
N GLN A 290 -10.57 -2.71 -8.34
CA GLN A 290 -10.65 -1.61 -9.31
C GLN A 290 -9.24 -1.16 -9.72
N ALA A 291 -8.51 -2.05 -10.39
CA ALA A 291 -7.60 -1.66 -11.44
C ALA A 291 -8.47 -1.25 -12.66
N TYR A 292 -9.18 -0.11 -12.56
CA TYR A 292 -9.63 0.59 -13.77
C TYR A 292 -8.39 1.20 -14.41
N ILE A 293 -7.59 0.36 -15.06
CA ILE A 293 -6.48 0.82 -15.89
C ILE A 293 -6.92 0.60 -17.32
N SER A 294 -7.87 1.44 -17.76
CA SER A 294 -8.02 1.72 -19.17
C SER A 294 -6.81 2.53 -19.62
N ALA A 295 -5.70 1.85 -19.85
CA ALA A 295 -4.72 2.42 -20.74
C ALA A 295 -5.38 2.43 -22.13
N THR A 296 -5.52 3.60 -22.72
CA THR A 296 -5.68 3.68 -24.17
C THR A 296 -4.31 3.35 -24.73
N PRO A 297 -4.10 2.24 -25.47
CA PRO A 297 -2.80 1.91 -26.05
C PRO A 297 -2.16 3.15 -26.64
N GLY A 298 -1.05 3.51 -25.99
CA GLY A 298 -0.36 4.76 -26.22
C GLY A 298 0.69 4.53 -27.29
N SER A 299 1.57 5.52 -27.47
CA SER A 299 2.80 5.29 -28.23
C SER A 299 3.97 4.86 -27.32
N ALA A 300 3.69 4.48 -26.07
CA ALA A 300 4.69 4.21 -25.04
C ALA A 300 4.52 2.79 -24.53
N SER A 301 5.60 2.01 -24.57
CA SER A 301 5.70 0.66 -24.04
C SER A 301 5.98 0.70 -22.53
N PRO A 302 5.28 -0.07 -21.69
CA PRO A 302 4.18 -0.98 -22.05
C PRO A 302 2.86 -0.23 -22.30
N ASP A 303 2.00 -0.78 -23.18
CA ASP A 303 0.67 -0.22 -23.44
C ASP A 303 -0.25 -0.29 -22.22
N TYR A 304 -0.08 -1.28 -21.35
CA TYR A 304 -0.83 -1.37 -20.09
C TYR A 304 0.03 -1.84 -18.92
N THR A 305 -0.41 -1.52 -17.71
CA THR A 305 0.15 -2.01 -16.45
C THR A 305 -1.00 -2.25 -15.49
N ILE A 306 -1.14 -3.45 -14.94
CA ILE A 306 -2.21 -3.84 -14.02
C ILE A 306 -1.59 -4.46 -12.78
N TYR A 307 -1.99 -4.01 -11.60
CA TYR A 307 -1.52 -4.56 -10.33
C TYR A 307 -2.53 -5.55 -9.79
N TYR A 308 -2.07 -6.62 -9.14
CA TYR A 308 -2.92 -7.66 -8.59
C TYR A 308 -2.29 -8.27 -7.34
N GLU A 309 -3.15 -8.88 -6.52
CA GLU A 309 -2.74 -9.64 -5.35
C GLU A 309 -2.08 -10.97 -5.78
N ALA A 310 -0.87 -11.20 -5.31
CA ALA A 310 -0.07 -12.39 -5.57
C ALA A 310 -0.36 -13.48 -4.52
N ASP A 311 -1.53 -14.10 -4.62
CA ASP A 311 -2.05 -15.08 -3.65
C ASP A 311 -2.16 -16.52 -4.19
N GLY A 312 -1.65 -16.79 -5.39
CA GLY A 312 -1.82 -18.08 -6.07
C GLY A 312 -3.22 -18.34 -6.62
N THR A 313 -4.12 -17.35 -6.60
CA THR A 313 -5.45 -17.47 -7.20
C THR A 313 -5.37 -17.36 -8.72
N THR A 314 -6.34 -17.97 -9.41
CA THR A 314 -6.47 -17.80 -10.86
C THR A 314 -7.10 -16.44 -11.18
N TYR A 315 -6.51 -15.69 -12.09
CA TYR A 315 -7.05 -14.46 -12.66
C TYR A 315 -7.41 -14.67 -14.13
N SER A 316 -8.41 -13.93 -14.61
CA SER A 316 -8.78 -13.85 -16.02
C SER A 316 -8.40 -12.46 -16.54
N LEU A 317 -7.43 -12.37 -17.43
CA LEU A 317 -7.12 -11.17 -18.20
C LEU A 317 -8.16 -11.03 -19.31
N LEU A 318 -8.89 -9.93 -19.31
CA LEU A 318 -9.94 -9.64 -20.26
C LEU A 318 -9.57 -8.43 -21.10
N TYR A 319 -9.72 -8.56 -22.42
CA TYR A 319 -9.69 -7.41 -23.31
C TYR A 319 -11.09 -7.10 -23.82
N CYS A 320 -11.48 -5.84 -23.64
CA CYS A 320 -12.83 -5.34 -23.75
C CYS A 320 -12.97 -4.35 -24.91
N ALA A 321 -13.98 -4.57 -25.75
CA ALA A 321 -14.25 -3.65 -26.86
C ALA A 321 -14.73 -2.29 -26.36
N ALA A 322 -14.34 -1.23 -27.06
CA ALA A 322 -14.75 0.16 -26.77
C ALA A 322 -16.27 0.37 -26.72
N THR A 323 -17.04 -0.46 -27.44
CA THR A 323 -18.50 -0.34 -27.54
C THR A 323 -19.17 -1.69 -27.33
N GLY A 324 -19.64 -1.92 -26.10
CA GLY A 324 -20.48 -3.05 -25.74
C GLY A 324 -19.87 -3.90 -24.62
N PRO A 325 -20.70 -4.65 -23.86
CA PRO A 325 -20.27 -5.46 -22.73
C PRO A 325 -19.63 -6.80 -23.16
N THR A 326 -19.17 -6.93 -24.40
CA THR A 326 -18.65 -8.20 -24.92
C THR A 326 -17.14 -8.23 -24.82
N ASN A 327 -16.61 -9.15 -24.02
CA ASN A 327 -15.20 -9.50 -23.96
C ASN A 327 -14.79 -10.00 -25.34
N VAL A 328 -13.72 -9.44 -25.89
CA VAL A 328 -13.19 -9.85 -27.20
C VAL A 328 -12.18 -10.98 -27.00
N LEU A 329 -11.41 -10.95 -25.90
CA LEU A 329 -10.43 -11.98 -25.53
C LEU A 329 -10.43 -12.19 -24.02
N ALA A 330 -10.19 -13.43 -23.61
CA ALA A 330 -9.99 -13.81 -22.21
C ALA A 330 -8.83 -14.80 -22.12
N TRP A 331 -7.94 -14.61 -21.15
CA TRP A 331 -6.84 -15.52 -20.86
C TRP A 331 -6.70 -15.71 -19.36
N ASN A 332 -6.60 -16.97 -18.93
CA ASN A 332 -6.52 -17.29 -17.50
C ASN A 332 -5.07 -17.57 -17.11
N PHE A 333 -4.65 -17.02 -15.98
CA PHE A 333 -3.37 -17.31 -15.35
C PHE A 333 -3.52 -17.53 -13.86
N VAL A 334 -2.51 -18.14 -13.27
CA VAL A 334 -2.41 -18.30 -11.82
C VAL A 334 -1.41 -17.25 -11.36
N SER A 335 -1.82 -16.36 -10.45
CA SER A 335 -0.90 -15.39 -9.86
C SER A 335 0.24 -16.12 -9.16
N ASP A 336 1.40 -15.47 -9.07
CA ASP A 336 2.44 -15.95 -8.18
C ASP A 336 2.00 -15.87 -6.70
N THR A 337 2.83 -16.38 -5.79
CA THR A 337 2.55 -16.41 -4.35
C THR A 337 3.61 -15.67 -3.53
N THR A 338 4.42 -14.83 -4.17
CA THR A 338 5.58 -14.19 -3.50
C THR A 338 5.65 -12.70 -3.72
N GLY A 339 4.87 -12.12 -4.64
CA GLY A 339 4.85 -10.70 -4.91
C GLY A 339 6.11 -10.16 -5.58
N GLY A 340 6.03 -8.89 -5.97
CA GLY A 340 7.12 -8.15 -6.58
C GLY A 340 7.50 -8.57 -8.00
N GLU A 341 6.80 -9.55 -8.56
CA GLU A 341 7.06 -10.02 -9.91
C GLU A 341 6.40 -9.10 -10.96
N THR A 342 7.02 -9.04 -12.13
CA THR A 342 6.42 -8.42 -13.33
C THR A 342 6.19 -9.49 -14.37
N GLU A 343 4.93 -9.78 -14.66
CA GLU A 343 4.54 -10.64 -15.77
C GLU A 343 4.33 -9.80 -17.04
N THR A 344 4.80 -10.30 -18.19
CA THR A 344 4.61 -9.63 -19.49
C THR A 344 3.72 -10.47 -20.38
N ILE A 345 2.60 -9.89 -20.82
CA ILE A 345 1.57 -10.58 -21.58
C ILE A 345 1.08 -9.68 -22.70
N ASP A 346 1.49 -10.00 -23.91
CA ASP A 346 1.11 -9.20 -25.05
C ASP A 346 -0.18 -9.72 -25.67
N VAL A 347 -1.02 -8.79 -26.11
CA VAL A 347 -2.09 -9.10 -27.04
C VAL A 347 -1.50 -9.03 -28.44
N SER A 348 -1.61 -10.11 -29.19
CA SER A 348 -1.11 -10.20 -30.57
C SER A 348 -2.26 -10.17 -31.57
N GLU A 349 -2.04 -9.46 -32.68
CA GLU A 349 -2.94 -9.44 -33.83
C GLU A 349 -2.27 -10.16 -35.01
N ILE A 350 -2.97 -11.13 -35.58
CA ILE A 350 -2.66 -11.64 -36.93
C ILE A 350 -3.76 -11.16 -37.88
N SER A 351 -3.33 -10.39 -38.87
CA SER A 351 -4.16 -10.01 -40.00
C SER A 351 -3.62 -10.64 -41.28
N GLY A 352 -4.54 -11.09 -42.14
CA GLY A 352 -4.21 -11.71 -43.40
C GLY A 352 -5.26 -11.42 -44.47
N THR A 353 -4.83 -11.45 -45.72
CA THR A 353 -5.73 -11.44 -46.88
C THR A 353 -5.68 -12.83 -47.50
N VAL A 354 -6.81 -13.55 -47.51
CA VAL A 354 -6.88 -14.78 -48.32
C VAL A 354 -7.22 -14.37 -49.76
N GLU A 355 -6.23 -14.44 -50.64
CA GLU A 355 -6.51 -14.46 -52.07
C GLU A 355 -6.93 -15.88 -52.49
N TYR A 356 -8.23 -16.12 -52.62
CA TYR A 356 -8.72 -17.36 -53.24
C TYR A 356 -9.23 -17.09 -54.65
N THR A 357 -8.85 -17.94 -55.60
CA THR A 357 -9.48 -17.98 -56.92
C THR A 357 -10.66 -18.93 -56.85
N TYR A 358 -11.88 -18.38 -56.83
CA TYR A 358 -13.12 -19.16 -56.68
C TYR A 358 -13.36 -20.11 -57.87
N ASN A 359 -13.37 -21.42 -57.61
CA ASN A 359 -13.76 -22.47 -58.57
C ASN A 359 -15.03 -23.24 -58.14
N GLY A 360 -16.01 -22.57 -57.52
CA GLY A 360 -17.39 -23.11 -57.44
C GLY A 360 -17.71 -24.10 -56.30
N GLY A 361 -17.09 -23.98 -55.13
CA GLY A 361 -17.40 -24.81 -53.94
C GLY A 361 -17.46 -23.98 -52.65
N ALA A 362 -18.09 -24.52 -51.60
CA ALA A 362 -18.08 -23.94 -50.26
C ALA A 362 -16.67 -24.10 -49.67
N ASN A 363 -16.09 -23.02 -49.15
CA ASN A 363 -14.76 -23.05 -48.55
C ASN A 363 -14.89 -22.88 -47.03
N SER A 364 -14.11 -23.65 -46.28
CA SER A 364 -13.89 -23.44 -44.85
C SER A 364 -12.41 -23.15 -44.62
N MET A 365 -12.10 -22.10 -43.86
CA MET A 365 -10.75 -21.85 -43.37
C MET A 365 -10.60 -22.54 -42.01
N GLN A 366 -9.54 -23.34 -41.84
CA GLN A 366 -9.20 -23.97 -40.57
C GLN A 366 -7.87 -23.41 -40.08
N VAL A 367 -7.85 -22.88 -38.86
CA VAL A 367 -6.62 -22.48 -38.16
C VAL A 367 -6.24 -23.62 -37.23
N TYR A 368 -5.00 -24.11 -37.33
CA TYR A 368 -4.45 -25.18 -36.50
C TYR A 368 -3.46 -24.57 -35.48
N ASP A 369 -3.57 -24.99 -34.22
CA ASP A 369 -2.48 -24.81 -33.25
C ASP A 369 -1.55 -26.04 -33.38
N ASP A 370 -0.34 -25.83 -33.90
CA ASP A 370 0.65 -26.89 -34.11
C ASP A 370 1.21 -27.46 -32.80
N ARG A 371 1.11 -26.74 -31.66
CA ARG A 371 1.86 -27.01 -30.42
C ARG A 371 1.46 -28.34 -29.76
N SER A 372 1.94 -29.43 -30.36
CA SER A 372 1.64 -30.82 -30.00
C SER A 372 2.43 -31.32 -28.78
N SER A 373 3.24 -30.46 -28.16
CA SER A 373 4.24 -30.86 -27.15
C SER A 373 4.27 -30.05 -25.86
N TYR A 374 3.39 -29.05 -25.67
CA TYR A 374 3.31 -28.31 -24.40
C TYR A 374 2.05 -28.68 -23.59
N PRO A 375 2.18 -29.38 -22.45
CA PRO A 375 1.07 -29.59 -21.53
C PRO A 375 0.80 -28.28 -20.78
N GLY A 376 0.01 -27.37 -21.37
CA GLY A 376 -0.42 -26.13 -20.71
C GLY A 376 -0.91 -24.98 -21.59
N GLY A 377 -0.76 -25.02 -22.93
CA GLY A 377 -1.12 -23.90 -23.80
C GLY A 377 -2.62 -23.77 -24.14
N LEU A 378 -3.13 -22.52 -24.07
CA LEU A 378 -4.33 -21.83 -24.62
C LEU A 378 -5.66 -22.55 -24.92
N LEU A 379 -5.73 -23.87 -24.98
CA LEU A 379 -6.86 -24.62 -25.52
C LEU A 379 -7.16 -25.86 -24.65
N ASN A 380 -7.12 -25.69 -23.33
CA ASN A 380 -7.40 -26.75 -22.34
C ASN A 380 -8.92 -27.05 -22.30
N GLY A 381 -9.42 -27.62 -23.39
CA GLY A 381 -10.83 -27.89 -23.69
C GLY A 381 -11.06 -28.31 -25.15
N LEU A 382 -10.10 -28.04 -26.02
CA LEU A 382 -10.08 -28.42 -27.42
C LEU A 382 -9.06 -29.56 -27.56
N THR A 383 -9.57 -30.79 -27.72
CA THR A 383 -8.73 -31.98 -27.94
C THR A 383 -7.83 -31.77 -29.16
N ALA A 384 -6.60 -32.26 -29.13
CA ALA A 384 -5.70 -32.23 -30.28
C ALA A 384 -6.47 -32.69 -31.56
N GLY A 385 -6.51 -31.81 -32.56
CA GLY A 385 -7.30 -32.01 -33.80
C GLY A 385 -8.66 -31.31 -33.84
N THR A 386 -8.94 -30.36 -32.93
CA THR A 386 -10.12 -29.50 -33.04
C THR A 386 -9.80 -28.23 -33.82
N SER A 387 -10.57 -27.99 -34.89
CA SER A 387 -10.43 -26.83 -35.79
C SER A 387 -11.44 -25.74 -35.44
N ILE A 388 -11.01 -24.48 -35.34
CA ILE A 388 -11.92 -23.34 -35.44
C ILE A 388 -12.17 -23.12 -36.94
N SER A 389 -13.43 -23.25 -37.37
CA SER A 389 -13.82 -23.07 -38.77
C SER A 389 -14.57 -21.75 -38.93
N PHE A 390 -14.04 -20.84 -39.74
CA PHE A 390 -14.75 -19.62 -40.14
C PHE A 390 -15.51 -19.91 -41.44
N TRP A 391 -16.82 -19.63 -41.44
CA TRP A 391 -17.66 -19.70 -42.64
C TRP A 391 -17.78 -18.29 -43.23
N THR A 392 -17.28 -18.08 -44.45
CA THR A 392 -17.57 -16.88 -45.22
C THR A 392 -18.77 -17.16 -46.13
N GLU A 393 -19.85 -16.39 -45.98
CA GLU A 393 -21.02 -16.53 -46.86
C GLU A 393 -20.67 -16.12 -48.30
N THR A 394 -21.13 -16.94 -49.23
CA THR A 394 -20.84 -16.89 -50.66
C THR A 394 -21.17 -15.56 -51.33
N GLY A 395 -20.16 -14.92 -51.91
CA GLY A 395 -20.29 -13.88 -52.95
C GLY A 395 -18.97 -13.66 -53.67
N ALA A 396 -18.87 -14.07 -54.93
CA ALA A 396 -17.68 -13.83 -55.73
C ALA A 396 -17.44 -12.33 -55.93
N GLY A 397 -16.29 -11.79 -55.51
CA GLY A 397 -15.83 -10.50 -56.04
C GLY A 397 -14.85 -9.66 -55.21
N THR A 398 -14.62 -9.94 -53.93
CA THR A 398 -13.70 -9.14 -53.10
C THR A 398 -12.90 -10.04 -52.17
N PRO A 399 -11.58 -9.83 -52.00
CA PRO A 399 -10.82 -10.50 -50.95
C PRO A 399 -11.47 -10.22 -49.60
N ASP A 400 -11.82 -11.27 -48.87
CA ASP A 400 -12.24 -11.14 -47.48
C ASP A 400 -10.97 -11.06 -46.63
N THR A 401 -10.80 -9.94 -45.93
CA THR A 401 -9.77 -9.77 -44.90
C THR A 401 -10.28 -10.38 -43.60
N TYR A 402 -9.45 -11.16 -42.93
CA TYR A 402 -9.74 -11.68 -41.60
C TYR A 402 -8.66 -11.20 -40.63
N THR A 403 -9.09 -10.95 -39.39
CA THR A 403 -8.21 -10.60 -38.28
C THR A 403 -8.52 -11.56 -37.14
N VAL A 404 -7.48 -12.21 -36.61
CA VAL A 404 -7.54 -13.08 -35.45
C VAL A 404 -6.62 -12.50 -34.39
N TYR A 405 -7.12 -12.42 -33.15
CA TYR A 405 -6.35 -11.96 -32.01
C TYR A 405 -6.11 -13.13 -31.05
N PHE A 406 -4.96 -13.14 -30.39
CA PHE A 406 -4.61 -14.09 -29.33
C PHE A 406 -3.75 -13.41 -28.29
N ILE A 407 -3.72 -13.98 -27.08
CA ILE A 407 -2.93 -13.50 -25.94
C ILE A 407 -1.75 -14.47 -25.77
N GLU A 408 -0.53 -13.95 -25.66
CA GLU A 408 0.69 -14.74 -25.50
C GLU A 408 1.45 -14.32 -24.23
N SER A 409 2.02 -15.29 -23.51
CA SER A 409 2.65 -15.09 -22.19
C SER A 409 4.16 -15.38 -22.18
N ASP A 410 4.85 -15.40 -23.33
CA ASP A 410 6.28 -15.73 -23.44
C ASP A 410 7.04 -14.63 -24.23
N ASP A 411 7.77 -13.79 -23.50
CA ASP A 411 8.59 -12.68 -24.03
C ASP A 411 9.98 -13.14 -24.55
N THR A 412 10.29 -14.44 -24.48
CA THR A 412 11.61 -14.99 -24.87
C THR A 412 11.70 -15.41 -26.34
N ARG A 413 10.58 -15.40 -27.07
CA ARG A 413 10.55 -15.71 -28.50
C ARG A 413 9.76 -14.63 -29.20
N ALA A 414 10.38 -14.00 -30.21
CA ALA A 414 9.61 -13.27 -31.20
C ALA A 414 8.49 -14.21 -31.67
N PRO A 415 7.21 -13.80 -31.64
CA PRO A 415 6.09 -14.64 -32.00
C PRO A 415 6.30 -15.15 -33.42
N ALA A 416 6.83 -16.36 -33.51
CA ALA A 416 6.82 -17.15 -34.70
C ALA A 416 5.70 -18.15 -34.45
N ILE A 417 4.49 -17.81 -34.87
CA ILE A 417 3.68 -18.88 -35.42
C ILE A 417 4.48 -19.35 -36.62
N ASP A 418 5.19 -20.45 -36.43
CA ASP A 418 5.72 -21.21 -37.54
C ASP A 418 4.49 -21.77 -38.26
N VAL A 419 3.93 -20.94 -39.12
CA VAL A 419 2.92 -21.35 -40.07
C VAL A 419 3.66 -22.12 -41.16
N ASP A 420 4.34 -23.20 -40.78
CA ASP A 420 5.05 -24.05 -41.70
C ASP A 420 4.04 -24.70 -42.69
N GLU A 421 2.76 -24.80 -42.30
CA GLU A 421 1.63 -25.15 -43.15
C GLU A 421 0.32 -24.44 -42.71
N VAL A 422 -0.15 -23.40 -43.43
CA VAL A 422 -1.60 -23.13 -43.47
C VAL A 422 -2.22 -24.20 -44.36
N ASP A 423 -2.73 -25.25 -43.74
CA ASP A 423 -3.40 -26.32 -44.47
C ASP A 423 -4.83 -25.87 -44.87
N LEU A 424 -4.94 -25.11 -45.96
CA LEU A 424 -6.21 -24.64 -46.52
C LEU A 424 -6.94 -25.78 -47.23
N ARG A 425 -7.79 -26.50 -46.48
CA ARG A 425 -8.67 -27.53 -47.05
C ARG A 425 -9.90 -26.89 -47.70
N MET A 426 -9.83 -26.69 -49.02
CA MET A 426 -11.03 -26.44 -49.83
C MET A 426 -11.67 -27.78 -50.19
N ALA A 427 -12.82 -28.10 -49.60
CA ALA A 427 -13.62 -29.26 -49.97
C ALA A 427 -14.76 -28.80 -50.89
N ASP A 428 -14.75 -29.25 -52.15
CA ASP A 428 -15.95 -29.12 -52.98
C ASP A 428 -17.04 -30.10 -52.51
N SER A 429 -18.24 -29.98 -53.08
CA SER A 429 -19.37 -30.88 -52.80
C SER A 429 -19.12 -32.35 -53.20
N SER A 430 -17.92 -32.66 -53.73
CA SER A 430 -17.49 -33.97 -54.19
C SER A 430 -16.29 -34.55 -53.41
N ASN A 431 -15.85 -33.92 -52.31
CA ASN A 431 -14.74 -34.39 -51.46
C ASN A 431 -13.36 -34.50 -52.16
N TYR A 432 -13.10 -33.72 -53.23
CA TYR A 432 -11.76 -33.71 -53.84
C TYR A 432 -10.91 -32.55 -53.32
N VAL A 433 -9.75 -32.89 -52.75
CA VAL A 433 -8.70 -31.95 -52.32
C VAL A 433 -7.78 -31.66 -53.52
N SER A 434 -7.70 -30.39 -53.92
CA SER A 434 -6.71 -29.91 -54.88
C SER A 434 -5.65 -29.10 -54.14
N TRP A 435 -4.39 -29.53 -54.22
CA TRP A 435 -3.25 -28.79 -53.68
C TRP A 435 -2.73 -27.79 -54.70
N ARG A 436 -2.58 -26.53 -54.28
CA ARG A 436 -1.56 -25.65 -54.83
C ARG A 436 -1.05 -24.69 -53.78
#